data_AF-A0AAQ3RH86-F1
#
_entry.id   AF-A0AAQ3RH86-F1
#
_cell.length_a   1.000
_cell.length_b   1.000
_cell.length_c   1.000
_cell.angle_alpha   90.00
_cell.angle_beta   90.00
_cell.angle_gamma   90.00
#
_symmetry.space_group_name_H-M   'P 1'
#
loop_
_entity.id
_entity.type
_entity.pdbx_description
1 polymer ?
#
loop_
_entity_poly.entity_id
_entity_poly.type
_entity_poly.pdbx_seq_one_letter_code
_entity_poly.pdbx_strand_id
1 'polypeptide(L)'
;MHGHYNNIYQLNIYLCGCLNSSHYIYNLISSCSSIFSSSKSMATSMALACYIVVLGISMLGLRGAEAQRAFFVFGDSLVDNGNNNYLATSARADSPPYGIDYPTGRATGRFSNGLNIPDFISQAIGASESTLPYLDPELNGERLLVGANFASAGIGILNDTGIQFVNIIRIFRQLQYWEEYQQRVSALIGPEQTQSLIEGALVLITLGGNDFVNNYYLVPYSARSRQYNLPDYVKYIISEYKKILRRLYEIGARRVLVTGTGPLGCVPAELAQRSVNGECSAELQRAAALFNPQLVQIIRELNSEIGSDVFVAVNTQQMHVDFISNPQRYGFVTSKVACCGQGRYNGIGLCTVASNLCPDRSVYAFWDPFHPSERANSLIVQQILSGTSDYMYPMNLSTILAMDSKKN
;
A
#
# COMPACT_ATOMS: atom_id res chain seq x y z
N MET A 1 34.75 40.88 39.24
CA MET A 1 35.39 39.77 39.95
C MET A 1 34.33 38.69 40.20
N HIS A 2 34.58 37.47 39.70
CA HIS A 2 34.18 36.15 40.23
C HIS A 2 32.69 35.74 40.37
N GLY A 3 32.37 34.59 39.75
CA GLY A 3 31.42 33.54 40.20
C GLY A 3 30.05 33.48 39.49
N HIS A 4 29.77 32.55 38.55
CA HIS A 4 29.33 31.13 38.70
C HIS A 4 27.88 30.96 39.20
N TYR A 5 26.97 30.08 38.75
CA TYR A 5 26.80 28.95 37.79
C TYR A 5 25.25 28.83 37.60
N ASN A 6 24.64 28.56 36.45
CA ASN A 6 24.21 27.22 36.00
C ASN A 6 23.25 27.39 34.80
N ASN A 7 23.53 26.75 33.66
CA ASN A 7 22.53 26.12 32.75
C ASN A 7 23.16 25.72 31.42
N ILE A 8 23.84 24.57 31.35
CA ILE A 8 24.03 23.81 30.09
C ILE A 8 24.11 22.31 30.42
N TYR A 9 22.95 21.68 30.55
CA TYR A 9 22.80 20.23 30.45
C TYR A 9 21.50 19.93 29.72
N GLN A 10 21.48 20.10 28.39
CA GLN A 10 20.51 19.43 27.50
C GLN A 10 20.80 19.75 26.02
N LEU A 11 22.03 19.55 25.56
CA LEU A 11 22.34 19.64 24.13
C LEU A 11 23.44 18.65 23.73
N ASN A 12 23.28 17.37 24.10
CA ASN A 12 24.34 16.37 23.88
C ASN A 12 23.85 15.00 23.41
N ILE A 13 22.73 14.93 22.68
CA ILE A 13 22.28 13.66 22.07
C ILE A 13 22.18 13.74 20.54
N TYR A 14 22.10 14.93 19.94
CA TYR A 14 22.03 15.08 18.47
C TYR A 14 23.38 15.06 17.74
N LEU A 15 24.52 15.03 18.44
CA LEU A 15 25.85 15.05 17.81
C LEU A 15 26.46 13.66 17.56
N CYS A 16 25.88 12.57 18.08
CA CYS A 16 26.50 11.24 17.96
C CYS A 16 26.42 10.62 16.56
N GLY A 17 25.49 11.05 15.70
CA GLY A 17 25.34 10.53 14.32
C GLY A 17 26.27 11.19 13.29
N CYS A 18 26.77 12.41 13.55
CA CYS A 18 27.61 13.16 12.60
C CYS A 18 29.12 13.04 12.85
N LEU A 19 29.52 12.46 13.99
CA LEU A 19 30.94 12.38 14.38
C LEU A 19 31.72 11.27 13.66
N ASN A 20 31.07 10.23 13.14
CA ASN A 20 31.74 9.20 12.36
C ASN A 20 32.19 9.69 10.97
N SER A 21 31.51 10.67 10.38
CA SER A 21 31.86 11.25 9.08
C SER A 21 33.01 12.26 9.17
N SER A 22 33.16 12.90 10.35
CA SER A 22 34.16 13.94 10.56
C SER A 22 35.59 13.39 10.65
N HIS A 23 35.76 12.18 11.22
CA HIS A 23 37.08 11.53 11.31
C HIS A 23 37.61 11.06 9.95
N TYR A 24 36.74 10.63 9.04
CA TYR A 24 37.12 10.26 7.67
C TYR A 24 37.46 11.48 6.81
N ILE A 25 36.71 12.58 6.97
CA ILE A 25 36.97 13.84 6.24
C ILE A 25 38.29 14.47 6.70
N TYR A 26 38.58 14.48 8.01
CA TYR A 26 39.86 15.02 8.53
C TYR A 26 41.07 14.23 8.03
N ASN A 27 40.97 12.90 7.96
CA ASN A 27 42.04 12.04 7.44
C ASN A 27 42.23 12.18 5.92
N LEU A 28 41.17 12.41 5.14
CA LEU A 28 41.27 12.70 3.70
C LEU A 28 41.95 14.05 3.43
N ILE A 29 41.61 15.08 4.21
CA ILE A 29 42.22 16.42 4.08
C ILE A 29 43.69 16.38 4.49
N SER A 30 44.03 15.71 5.59
CA SER A 30 45.41 15.53 6.07
C SER A 30 46.29 14.77 5.06
N SER A 31 45.73 13.75 4.40
CA SER A 31 46.46 12.95 3.39
C SER A 31 46.76 13.76 2.12
N CYS A 32 45.87 14.69 1.72
CA CYS A 32 46.12 15.57 0.57
C CYS A 32 47.25 16.58 0.82
N SER A 33 47.47 17.03 2.07
CA SER A 33 48.54 17.99 2.41
C SER A 33 49.96 17.43 2.33
N SER A 34 50.14 16.10 2.25
CA SER A 34 51.45 15.45 2.24
C SER A 34 52.09 15.27 0.85
N ILE A 35 51.38 15.62 -0.23
CA ILE A 35 51.80 15.42 -1.62
C ILE A 35 52.13 16.78 -2.25
N PHE A 36 53.13 17.50 -1.73
CA PHE A 36 53.55 18.77 -2.36
C PHE A 36 55.06 18.96 -2.35
N SER A 37 55.70 18.50 -3.43
CA SER A 37 56.88 19.18 -3.97
C SER A 37 56.80 19.16 -5.50
N SER A 38 57.05 20.34 -6.09
CA SER A 38 57.16 20.66 -7.53
C SER A 38 55.89 21.05 -8.31
N SER A 39 55.95 22.27 -8.86
CA SER A 39 55.02 22.99 -9.74
C SER A 39 53.78 23.65 -9.10
N LYS A 40 53.80 24.99 -9.02
CA LYS A 40 52.67 25.85 -8.60
C LYS A 40 51.42 25.69 -9.49
N SER A 41 51.58 25.17 -10.70
CA SER A 41 50.50 24.91 -11.66
C SER A 41 49.70 23.64 -11.36
N MET A 42 50.33 22.56 -10.86
CA MET A 42 49.59 21.35 -10.48
C MET A 42 48.78 21.55 -9.19
N ALA A 43 49.33 22.30 -8.24
CA ALA A 43 48.66 22.58 -6.97
C ALA A 43 47.35 23.35 -7.14
N THR A 44 47.29 24.28 -8.10
CA THR A 44 46.08 25.07 -8.41
C THR A 44 45.02 24.25 -9.12
N SER A 45 45.39 23.40 -10.09
CA SER A 45 44.44 22.50 -10.77
C SER A 45 43.85 21.45 -9.83
N MET A 46 44.64 20.94 -8.88
CA MET A 46 44.19 19.91 -7.94
C MET A 46 43.31 20.50 -6.83
N ALA A 47 43.59 21.71 -6.35
CA ALA A 47 42.73 22.44 -5.42
C ALA A 47 41.35 22.75 -6.05
N LEU A 48 41.32 23.12 -7.33
CA LEU A 48 40.08 23.33 -8.07
C LEU A 48 39.27 22.03 -8.22
N ALA A 49 39.94 20.90 -8.51
CA ALA A 49 39.31 19.59 -8.57
C ALA A 49 38.72 19.17 -7.22
N CYS A 50 39.44 19.35 -6.11
CA CYS A 50 38.93 19.11 -4.76
C CYS A 50 37.72 20.01 -4.44
N TYR A 51 37.76 21.28 -4.83
CA TYR A 51 36.63 22.20 -4.62
C TYR A 51 35.39 21.78 -5.41
N ILE A 52 35.56 21.32 -6.66
CA ILE A 52 34.48 20.77 -7.50
C ILE A 52 33.92 19.48 -6.89
N VAL A 53 34.76 18.60 -6.36
CA VAL A 53 34.32 17.36 -5.70
C VAL A 53 33.57 17.67 -4.39
N VAL A 54 34.06 18.61 -3.58
CA VAL A 54 33.38 19.06 -2.35
C VAL A 54 32.06 19.74 -2.69
N LEU A 55 32.00 20.58 -3.72
CA LEU A 55 30.75 21.15 -4.25
C LEU A 55 29.81 20.07 -4.78
N GLY A 56 30.33 19.05 -5.46
CA GLY A 56 29.55 17.91 -5.92
C GLY A 56 28.94 17.10 -4.77
N ILE A 57 29.72 16.83 -3.71
CA ILE A 57 29.28 16.12 -2.50
C ILE A 57 28.30 16.96 -1.69
N SER A 58 28.51 18.27 -1.58
CA SER A 58 27.57 19.16 -0.89
C SER A 58 26.28 19.37 -1.69
N MET A 59 26.32 19.38 -3.03
CA MET A 59 25.13 19.35 -3.89
C MET A 59 24.40 17.99 -3.83
N LEU A 60 25.11 16.88 -3.63
CA LEU A 60 24.53 15.56 -3.33
C LEU A 60 23.87 15.51 -1.94
N GLY A 61 24.42 16.22 -0.95
CA GLY A 61 23.84 16.39 0.38
C GLY A 61 22.72 17.46 0.48
N LEU A 62 22.54 18.26 -0.58
CA LEU A 62 21.48 19.27 -0.72
C LEU A 62 20.26 18.79 -1.49
N ARG A 63 20.21 17.50 -1.87
CA ARG A 63 18.90 16.84 -1.96
C ARG A 63 18.42 16.74 -0.53
N GLY A 64 17.71 17.75 -0.07
CA GLY A 64 17.03 17.71 1.22
C GLY A 64 16.36 16.35 1.34
N ALA A 65 16.61 15.64 2.45
CA ALA A 65 15.86 14.46 2.77
C ALA A 65 14.40 14.89 2.75
N GLU A 66 13.69 14.61 1.65
CA GLU A 66 12.27 14.87 1.57
C GLU A 66 11.68 14.10 2.75
N ALA A 67 11.04 14.80 3.68
CA ALA A 67 10.54 14.18 4.89
C ALA A 67 9.68 12.98 4.48
N GLN A 68 10.07 11.79 4.94
CA GLN A 68 9.44 10.54 4.55
C GLN A 68 7.94 10.64 4.82
N ARG A 69 7.13 10.47 3.78
CA ARG A 69 5.68 10.54 3.91
C ARG A 69 5.19 9.29 4.65
N ALA A 70 4.53 9.48 5.79
CA ALA A 70 3.85 8.38 6.46
C ALA A 70 2.78 7.76 5.56
N PHE A 71 2.66 6.45 5.60
CA PHE A 71 1.72 5.70 4.77
C PHE A 71 0.84 4.80 5.60
N PHE A 72 -0.45 4.85 5.34
CA PHE A 72 -1.39 4.06 6.08
C PHE A 72 -2.37 3.31 5.18
N VAL A 73 -2.67 2.07 5.57
CA VAL A 73 -3.41 1.15 4.71
C VAL A 73 -4.59 0.58 5.46
N PHE A 74 -5.76 0.61 4.81
CA PHE A 74 -7.00 -0.01 5.27
C PHE A 74 -7.53 -0.92 4.18
N GLY A 75 -8.31 -1.91 4.58
CA GLY A 75 -9.04 -2.74 3.63
C GLY A 75 -8.94 -4.22 3.90
N ASP A 76 -8.98 -4.96 2.81
CA ASP A 76 -9.03 -6.42 2.78
C ASP A 76 -7.68 -7.08 2.41
N SER A 77 -7.74 -8.34 1.97
CA SER A 77 -6.58 -9.18 1.66
C SER A 77 -5.71 -8.67 0.51
N LEU A 78 -6.25 -7.83 -0.39
CA LEU A 78 -5.47 -7.25 -1.49
C LEU A 78 -4.35 -6.32 -0.98
N VAL A 79 -4.52 -5.81 0.24
CA VAL A 79 -3.61 -4.84 0.85
C VAL A 79 -3.22 -5.23 2.28
N ASP A 80 -3.54 -6.43 2.75
CA ASP A 80 -3.10 -6.96 4.05
C ASP A 80 -1.63 -7.41 3.98
N ASN A 81 -0.84 -7.00 4.98
CA ASN A 81 0.56 -7.36 5.14
C ASN A 81 0.81 -8.31 6.30
N GLY A 82 -0.23 -8.80 6.98
CA GLY A 82 -0.12 -9.84 8.00
C GLY A 82 -0.89 -9.59 9.29
N ASN A 83 -1.87 -8.69 9.35
CA ASN A 83 -2.67 -8.53 10.58
C ASN A 83 -3.40 -9.83 10.93
N ASN A 84 -3.86 -10.57 9.92
CA ASN A 84 -4.56 -11.84 10.12
C ASN A 84 -3.69 -12.94 10.76
N ASN A 85 -2.36 -12.81 10.73
CA ASN A 85 -1.44 -13.75 11.37
C ASN A 85 -1.65 -13.79 12.90
N TYR A 86 -2.13 -12.68 13.46
CA TYR A 86 -2.36 -12.48 14.90
C TYR A 86 -3.80 -12.85 15.33
N LEU A 87 -4.64 -13.38 14.43
CA LEU A 87 -6.06 -13.67 14.69
C LEU A 87 -6.39 -15.14 14.47
N ALA A 88 -7.18 -15.77 15.33
CA ALA A 88 -7.68 -17.13 15.04
C ALA A 88 -8.69 -17.11 13.88
N THR A 89 -8.21 -17.27 12.64
CA THR A 89 -8.97 -17.13 11.38
C THR A 89 -8.46 -18.08 10.31
N SER A 90 -9.33 -18.42 9.36
CA SER A 90 -8.98 -19.15 8.14
C SER A 90 -8.48 -18.24 7.01
N ALA A 91 -8.66 -16.92 7.11
CA ALA A 91 -8.20 -15.95 6.11
C ALA A 91 -6.73 -15.56 6.40
N ARG A 92 -5.78 -16.47 6.13
CA ARG A 92 -4.34 -16.26 6.36
C ARG A 92 -3.50 -16.56 5.11
N ALA A 93 -2.38 -15.86 5.00
CA ALA A 93 -1.33 -16.08 3.98
C ALA A 93 0.07 -16.13 4.63
N ASP A 94 0.15 -16.69 5.84
CA ASP A 94 1.36 -16.80 6.68
C ASP A 94 2.05 -18.17 6.58
N SER A 95 1.73 -18.94 5.55
CA SER A 95 2.29 -20.27 5.30
C SER A 95 2.76 -20.43 3.85
N PRO A 96 3.78 -21.27 3.58
CA PRO A 96 4.21 -21.54 2.21
C PRO A 96 3.06 -22.09 1.34
N PRO A 97 3.03 -21.76 0.03
CA PRO A 97 4.06 -21.05 -0.72
C PRO A 97 3.92 -19.51 -0.78
N TYR A 98 3.05 -18.88 0.03
CA TYR A 98 2.99 -17.41 0.07
C TYR A 98 4.34 -16.81 0.47
N GLY A 99 4.67 -15.65 -0.10
CA GLY A 99 5.94 -14.97 0.17
C GLY A 99 7.21 -15.68 -0.36
N ILE A 100 7.07 -16.69 -1.22
CA ILE A 100 8.22 -17.40 -1.83
C ILE A 100 9.19 -16.47 -2.59
N ASP A 101 8.69 -15.38 -3.17
CA ASP A 101 9.47 -14.34 -3.86
C ASP A 101 9.71 -13.10 -3.01
N TYR A 102 9.12 -13.03 -1.81
CA TYR A 102 9.41 -11.95 -0.87
C TYR A 102 10.92 -11.96 -0.54
N PRO A 103 11.57 -10.82 -0.27
CA PRO A 103 13.03 -10.77 -0.09
C PRO A 103 13.61 -11.74 0.95
N THR A 104 12.83 -12.13 1.96
CA THR A 104 13.24 -13.11 2.98
C THR A 104 12.90 -14.57 2.61
N GLY A 105 12.15 -14.79 1.54
CA GLY A 105 11.60 -16.09 1.13
C GLY A 105 10.56 -16.67 2.10
N ARG A 106 10.05 -15.86 3.05
CA ARG A 106 9.11 -16.28 4.09
C ARG A 106 7.72 -15.72 3.82
N ALA A 107 6.71 -16.53 4.14
CA ALA A 107 5.33 -16.07 4.18
C ALA A 107 5.16 -15.01 5.27
N THR A 108 4.72 -13.80 4.87
CA THR A 108 4.53 -12.68 5.80
C THR A 108 3.07 -12.43 6.14
N GLY A 109 2.11 -13.11 5.50
CA GLY A 109 0.69 -12.75 5.55
C GLY A 109 0.21 -11.89 4.37
N ARG A 110 1.07 -11.62 3.39
CA ARG A 110 0.67 -11.02 2.11
C ARG A 110 0.03 -12.09 1.22
N PHE A 111 -1.16 -11.82 0.70
CA PHE A 111 -1.85 -12.70 -0.25
C PHE A 111 -1.24 -12.60 -1.65
N SER A 112 0.05 -12.90 -1.77
CA SER A 112 0.80 -12.90 -3.02
C SER A 112 2.03 -13.81 -2.91
N ASN A 113 2.72 -14.04 -4.03
CA ASN A 113 4.04 -14.69 -4.02
C ASN A 113 5.12 -13.82 -3.38
N GLY A 114 4.95 -12.50 -3.33
CA GLY A 114 5.93 -11.57 -2.79
C GLY A 114 5.28 -10.26 -2.34
N LEU A 115 5.76 -9.14 -2.87
CA LEU A 115 5.25 -7.80 -2.62
C LEU A 115 3.84 -7.59 -3.17
N ASN A 116 3.03 -6.82 -2.44
CA ASN A 116 1.69 -6.40 -2.85
C ASN A 116 1.62 -4.89 -3.12
N ILE A 117 0.42 -4.36 -3.37
CA ILE A 117 0.19 -2.95 -3.71
C ILE A 117 0.80 -1.98 -2.66
N PRO A 118 0.52 -2.13 -1.35
CA PRO A 118 1.15 -1.33 -0.30
C PRO A 118 2.68 -1.27 -0.35
N ASP A 119 3.34 -2.39 -0.65
CA ASP A 119 4.79 -2.44 -0.68
C ASP A 119 5.37 -1.59 -1.81
N PHE A 120 4.84 -1.75 -3.02
CA PHE A 120 5.27 -0.97 -4.18
C PHE A 120 4.95 0.52 -4.01
N ILE A 121 3.82 0.86 -3.37
CA ILE A 121 3.53 2.26 -3.03
C ILE A 121 4.53 2.79 -2.00
N SER A 122 4.86 2.02 -0.96
CA SER A 122 5.86 2.40 0.05
C SER A 122 7.21 2.71 -0.61
N GLN A 123 7.66 1.87 -1.54
CA GLN A 123 8.88 2.11 -2.32
C GLN A 123 8.79 3.40 -3.14
N ALA A 124 7.65 3.65 -3.79
CA ALA A 124 7.48 4.80 -4.67
C ALA A 124 7.41 6.15 -3.93
N ILE A 125 6.92 6.16 -2.69
CA ILE A 125 6.89 7.37 -1.85
C ILE A 125 8.19 7.57 -1.04
N GLY A 126 9.22 6.76 -1.31
CA GLY A 126 10.52 6.85 -0.64
C GLY A 126 10.52 6.36 0.81
N ALA A 127 9.60 5.45 1.18
CA ALA A 127 9.62 4.88 2.51
C ALA A 127 10.86 3.99 2.72
N SER A 128 11.47 4.09 3.89
CA SER A 128 12.61 3.27 4.33
C SER A 128 12.28 1.78 4.42
N GLU A 129 11.03 1.45 4.72
CA GLU A 129 10.49 0.09 4.79
C GLU A 129 9.01 0.06 4.43
N SER A 130 8.48 -1.12 4.09
CA SER A 130 7.03 -1.32 3.94
C SER A 130 6.32 -1.13 5.28
N THR A 131 5.10 -0.61 5.25
CA THR A 131 4.26 -0.49 6.45
C THR A 131 4.04 -1.86 7.10
N LEU A 132 4.35 -1.96 8.40
CA LEU A 132 4.08 -3.15 9.20
C LEU A 132 2.58 -3.30 9.51
N PRO A 133 2.08 -4.52 9.73
CA PRO A 133 0.73 -4.71 10.25
C PRO A 133 0.60 -4.05 11.63
N TYR A 134 -0.55 -3.44 11.92
CA TYR A 134 -0.78 -2.74 13.18
C TYR A 134 -0.62 -3.64 14.41
N LEU A 135 -1.01 -4.92 14.28
CA LEU A 135 -0.88 -5.92 15.34
C LEU A 135 0.55 -6.46 15.50
N ASP A 136 1.51 -6.04 14.66
CA ASP A 136 2.89 -6.47 14.78
C ASP A 136 3.56 -5.88 16.02
N PRO A 137 4.15 -6.70 16.92
CA PRO A 137 4.85 -6.18 18.09
C PRO A 137 6.08 -5.33 17.71
N GLU A 138 6.63 -5.51 16.51
CA GLU A 138 7.73 -4.69 16.00
C GLU A 138 7.30 -3.30 15.51
N LEU A 139 6.00 -3.02 15.37
CA LEU A 139 5.50 -1.68 15.09
C LEU A 139 5.56 -0.83 16.36
N ASN A 140 6.74 -0.30 16.68
CA ASN A 140 7.00 0.53 17.85
C ASN A 140 8.09 1.58 17.57
N GLY A 141 8.25 2.55 18.48
CA GLY A 141 9.29 3.60 18.36
C GLY A 141 9.20 4.37 17.04
N GLU A 142 10.35 4.62 16.40
CA GLU A 142 10.44 5.36 15.14
C GLU A 142 9.72 4.67 13.96
N ARG A 143 9.45 3.37 14.03
CA ARG A 143 8.64 2.68 13.00
C ARG A 143 7.20 3.19 12.95
N LEU A 144 6.70 3.76 14.05
CA LEU A 144 5.42 4.49 14.07
C LEU A 144 5.46 5.81 13.28
N LEU A 145 6.61 6.25 12.76
CA LEU A 145 6.70 7.43 11.89
C LEU A 145 6.61 7.06 10.41
N VAL A 146 6.88 5.80 10.07
CA VAL A 146 6.71 5.25 8.70
C VAL A 146 5.22 5.09 8.36
N GLY A 147 4.40 4.75 9.35
CA GLY A 147 2.99 4.46 9.19
C GLY A 147 2.64 3.02 9.55
N ALA A 148 1.42 2.59 9.24
CA ALA A 148 0.92 1.27 9.62
C ALA A 148 -0.14 0.74 8.66
N ASN A 149 -0.18 -0.58 8.55
CA ASN A 149 -1.20 -1.30 7.80
C ASN A 149 -2.24 -1.87 8.77
N PHE A 150 -3.49 -1.43 8.62
CA PHE A 150 -4.64 -1.85 9.42
C PHE A 150 -5.54 -2.85 8.66
N ALA A 151 -5.24 -3.16 7.41
CA ALA A 151 -6.04 -4.04 6.58
C ALA A 151 -6.10 -5.47 7.13
N SER A 152 -7.17 -6.19 6.80
CA SER A 152 -7.42 -7.53 7.31
C SER A 152 -8.19 -8.35 6.28
N ALA A 153 -7.66 -9.50 5.92
CA ALA A 153 -8.27 -10.36 4.92
C ALA A 153 -9.71 -10.77 5.26
N GLY A 154 -10.55 -10.83 4.22
CA GLY A 154 -11.93 -11.30 4.28
C GLY A 154 -12.97 -10.23 4.65
N ILE A 155 -12.55 -9.02 5.04
CA ILE A 155 -13.50 -7.95 5.38
C ILE A 155 -14.13 -7.34 4.13
N GLY A 156 -15.29 -6.71 4.31
CA GLY A 156 -15.89 -5.83 3.30
C GLY A 156 -16.30 -4.50 3.91
N ILE A 157 -17.08 -3.75 3.14
CA ILE A 157 -17.74 -2.52 3.56
C ILE A 157 -18.74 -2.83 4.69
N LEU A 158 -19.50 -3.91 4.55
CA LEU A 158 -20.52 -4.29 5.52
C LEU A 158 -19.96 -5.10 6.69
N ASN A 159 -20.58 -4.89 7.86
CA ASN A 159 -20.27 -5.62 9.08
C ASN A 159 -20.73 -7.07 9.10
N ASP A 160 -21.35 -7.60 8.04
CA ASP A 160 -21.67 -9.03 7.95
C ASP A 160 -20.90 -9.73 6.83
N THR A 161 -20.12 -8.98 6.05
CA THR A 161 -19.20 -9.55 5.07
C THR A 161 -18.06 -10.28 5.79
N GLY A 162 -17.74 -11.50 5.34
CA GLY A 162 -16.60 -12.27 5.84
C GLY A 162 -16.83 -13.02 7.15
N ILE A 163 -18.09 -13.19 7.61
CA ILE A 163 -18.41 -13.95 8.84
C ILE A 163 -17.84 -15.39 8.81
N GLN A 164 -17.77 -16.02 7.63
CA GLN A 164 -17.22 -17.36 7.44
C GLN A 164 -15.75 -17.50 7.83
N PHE A 165 -15.01 -16.39 7.97
CA PHE A 165 -13.60 -16.37 8.38
C PHE A 165 -13.39 -16.24 9.89
N VAL A 166 -14.47 -16.30 10.68
CA VAL A 166 -14.45 -16.23 12.15
C VAL A 166 -13.94 -14.88 12.67
N ASN A 167 -12.63 -14.72 12.86
CA ASN A 167 -12.04 -13.49 13.38
C ASN A 167 -11.38 -12.67 12.26
N ILE A 168 -11.93 -11.50 11.96
CA ILE A 168 -11.38 -10.55 11.00
C ILE A 168 -11.51 -9.13 11.56
N ILE A 169 -10.59 -8.23 11.24
CA ILE A 169 -10.61 -6.85 11.74
C ILE A 169 -11.48 -6.01 10.81
N ARG A 170 -12.78 -5.97 11.12
CA ARG A 170 -13.78 -5.18 10.39
C ARG A 170 -13.37 -3.72 10.27
N ILE A 171 -13.85 -3.05 9.22
CA ILE A 171 -13.45 -1.68 8.90
C ILE A 171 -13.63 -0.70 10.07
N PHE A 172 -14.72 -0.80 10.85
CA PHE A 172 -14.90 0.04 12.03
C PHE A 172 -13.77 -0.14 13.07
N ARG A 173 -13.26 -1.36 13.22
CA ARG A 173 -12.15 -1.65 14.14
C ARG A 173 -10.80 -1.24 13.55
N GLN A 174 -10.62 -1.32 12.24
CA GLN A 174 -9.42 -0.75 11.60
C GLN A 174 -9.34 0.76 11.85
N LEU A 175 -10.47 1.48 11.77
CA LEU A 175 -10.54 2.91 12.12
C LEU A 175 -10.27 3.17 13.60
N GLN A 176 -10.77 2.33 14.51
CA GLN A 176 -10.44 2.41 15.94
C GLN A 176 -8.95 2.20 16.20
N TYR A 177 -8.34 1.20 15.56
CA TYR A 177 -6.90 0.96 15.64
C TYR A 177 -6.08 2.13 15.11
N TRP A 178 -6.58 2.85 14.10
CA TRP A 178 -5.94 4.09 13.69
C TRP A 178 -6.01 5.16 14.78
N GLU A 179 -7.15 5.36 15.44
CA GLU A 179 -7.26 6.33 16.54
C GLU A 179 -6.33 5.96 17.71
N GLU A 180 -6.23 4.67 18.04
CA GLU A 180 -5.24 4.16 19.01
C GLU A 180 -3.80 4.41 18.53
N TYR A 181 -3.52 4.18 17.25
CA TYR A 181 -2.22 4.48 16.64
C TYR A 181 -1.85 5.96 16.78
N GLN A 182 -2.79 6.88 16.53
CA GLN A 182 -2.55 8.32 16.70
C GLN A 182 -2.17 8.66 18.14
N GLN A 183 -2.78 8.00 19.14
CA GLN A 183 -2.39 8.18 20.54
C GLN A 183 -0.97 7.69 20.81
N ARG A 184 -0.61 6.53 20.24
CA ARG A 184 0.75 5.96 20.36
C ARG A 184 1.81 6.88 19.75
N VAL A 185 1.54 7.44 18.58
CA VAL A 185 2.43 8.42 17.94
C VAL A 185 2.48 9.72 18.72
N SER A 186 1.34 10.21 19.22
CA SER A 186 1.29 11.42 20.04
C SER A 186 2.08 11.30 21.33
N ALA A 187 2.21 10.10 21.90
CA ALA A 187 3.10 9.86 23.03
C ALA A 187 4.60 9.95 22.67
N LEU A 188 4.96 9.73 21.39
CA LEU A 188 6.34 9.76 20.90
C LEU A 188 6.78 11.16 20.45
N ILE A 189 5.94 11.85 19.68
CA ILE A 189 6.31 13.13 19.02
C ILE A 189 5.43 14.31 19.47
N GLY A 190 4.48 14.08 20.38
CA GLY A 190 3.54 15.11 20.81
C GLY A 190 2.41 15.38 19.81
N PRO A 191 1.36 16.10 20.25
CA PRO A 191 0.11 16.21 19.50
C PRO A 191 0.23 17.03 18.21
N GLU A 192 0.96 18.14 18.21
CA GLU A 192 1.10 19.01 17.02
C GLU A 192 1.83 18.32 15.87
N GLN A 193 2.91 17.60 16.19
CA GLN A 193 3.69 16.84 15.21
C GLN A 193 2.90 15.62 14.72
N THR A 194 2.10 15.00 15.59
CA THR A 194 1.18 13.92 15.22
C THR A 194 0.13 14.42 14.23
N GLN A 195 -0.50 15.56 14.49
CA GLN A 195 -1.46 16.14 13.57
C GLN A 195 -0.82 16.38 12.19
N SER A 196 0.39 16.96 12.17
CA SER A 196 1.14 17.20 10.92
C SER A 196 1.47 15.88 10.19
N LEU A 197 1.86 14.84 10.92
CA LEU A 197 2.13 13.50 10.36
C LEU A 197 0.87 12.91 9.72
N ILE A 198 -0.26 12.95 10.42
CA ILE A 198 -1.52 12.36 9.95
C ILE A 198 -2.10 13.14 8.76
N GLU A 199 -2.09 14.47 8.80
CA GLU A 199 -2.60 15.30 7.71
C GLU A 199 -1.69 15.28 6.47
N GLY A 200 -0.38 15.08 6.66
CA GLY A 200 0.61 14.96 5.57
C GLY A 200 0.73 13.54 4.98
N ALA A 201 0.12 12.54 5.61
CA ALA A 201 0.25 11.14 5.21
C ALA A 201 -0.53 10.80 3.93
N LEU A 202 -0.09 9.72 3.28
CA LEU A 202 -0.87 9.02 2.27
C LEU A 202 -1.71 7.93 2.94
N VAL A 203 -2.96 7.79 2.50
CA VAL A 203 -3.87 6.72 2.94
C VAL A 203 -4.30 5.90 1.73
N LEU A 204 -4.32 4.57 1.86
CA LEU A 204 -4.91 3.65 0.90
C LEU A 204 -6.06 2.91 1.56
N ILE A 205 -7.21 2.82 0.91
CA ILE A 205 -8.34 1.99 1.35
C ILE A 205 -8.86 1.11 0.21
N THR A 206 -8.95 -0.20 0.47
CA THR A 206 -9.45 -1.21 -0.47
C THR A 206 -10.59 -2.03 0.11
N LEU A 207 -11.81 -1.84 -0.40
CA LEU A 207 -13.02 -2.55 0.04
C LEU A 207 -13.98 -2.81 -1.13
N GLY A 208 -14.96 -3.69 -0.91
CA GLY A 208 -16.11 -3.89 -1.80
C GLY A 208 -16.12 -5.25 -2.50
N GLY A 209 -14.95 -5.82 -2.83
CA GLY A 209 -14.90 -7.11 -3.54
C GLY A 209 -15.54 -8.25 -2.74
N ASN A 210 -15.22 -8.31 -1.45
CA ASN A 210 -15.78 -9.31 -0.54
C ASN A 210 -17.30 -9.13 -0.29
N ASP A 211 -17.85 -7.92 -0.40
CA ASP A 211 -19.30 -7.70 -0.26
C ASP A 211 -20.08 -8.40 -1.38
N PHE A 212 -19.45 -8.60 -2.54
CA PHE A 212 -20.03 -9.40 -3.60
C PHE A 212 -19.65 -10.87 -3.48
N VAL A 213 -18.35 -11.19 -3.50
CA VAL A 213 -17.86 -12.59 -3.57
C VAL A 213 -18.14 -13.36 -2.27
N ASN A 214 -17.90 -12.72 -1.14
CA ASN A 214 -17.93 -13.33 0.19
C ASN A 214 -19.18 -12.95 1.01
N ASN A 215 -20.19 -12.36 0.37
CA ASN A 215 -21.49 -12.05 0.98
C ASN A 215 -22.65 -12.23 0.00
N TYR A 216 -22.83 -11.32 -0.98
CA TYR A 216 -23.98 -11.36 -1.89
C TYR A 216 -24.06 -12.65 -2.74
N TYR A 217 -22.94 -13.10 -3.30
CA TYR A 217 -22.82 -14.23 -4.20
C TYR A 217 -22.14 -15.48 -3.58
N LEU A 218 -21.86 -15.45 -2.27
CA LEU A 218 -21.14 -16.53 -1.57
C LEU A 218 -21.83 -17.89 -1.72
N VAL A 219 -23.16 -17.90 -1.63
CA VAL A 219 -24.00 -19.09 -1.87
C VAL A 219 -25.22 -18.70 -2.68
N PRO A 220 -25.82 -19.66 -3.43
CA PRO A 220 -27.13 -19.44 -4.04
C PRO A 220 -28.15 -18.96 -2.99
N TYR A 221 -28.88 -17.89 -3.29
CA TYR A 221 -29.88 -17.29 -2.39
C TYR A 221 -29.33 -16.89 -1.00
N SER A 222 -28.15 -16.27 -0.98
CA SER A 222 -27.58 -15.68 0.23
C SER A 222 -28.58 -14.77 0.96
N ALA A 223 -28.36 -14.53 2.25
CA ALA A 223 -29.22 -13.63 3.03
C ALA A 223 -29.34 -12.25 2.36
N ARG A 224 -28.24 -11.72 1.82
CA ARG A 224 -28.23 -10.43 1.12
C ARG A 224 -28.90 -10.45 -0.24
N SER A 225 -28.71 -11.50 -1.03
CA SER A 225 -29.39 -11.58 -2.33
C SER A 225 -30.89 -11.79 -2.22
N ARG A 226 -31.38 -12.34 -1.09
CA ARG A 226 -32.81 -12.42 -0.77
C ARG A 226 -33.39 -11.11 -0.23
N GLN A 227 -32.57 -10.32 0.47
CA GLN A 227 -32.98 -9.04 1.03
C GLN A 227 -33.02 -7.93 -0.03
N TYR A 228 -32.07 -7.92 -0.96
CA TYR A 228 -31.92 -6.87 -1.96
C TYR A 228 -31.68 -7.47 -3.36
N ASN A 229 -32.36 -6.90 -4.36
CA ASN A 229 -31.89 -7.04 -5.74
C ASN A 229 -30.53 -6.34 -5.89
N LEU A 230 -29.77 -6.70 -6.94
CA LEU A 230 -28.40 -6.21 -7.10
C LEU A 230 -28.30 -4.67 -7.15
N PRO A 231 -29.10 -3.93 -7.94
CA PRO A 231 -29.05 -2.46 -7.93
C PRO A 231 -29.27 -1.83 -6.55
N ASP A 232 -30.24 -2.30 -5.78
CA ASP A 232 -30.53 -1.74 -4.46
C ASP A 232 -29.48 -2.14 -3.42
N TYR A 233 -28.90 -3.33 -3.56
CA TYR A 233 -27.74 -3.74 -2.76
C TYR A 233 -26.53 -2.83 -3.01
N VAL A 234 -26.24 -2.51 -4.29
CA VAL A 234 -25.13 -1.60 -4.64
C VAL A 234 -25.35 -0.22 -4.05
N LYS A 235 -26.56 0.34 -4.12
CA LYS A 235 -26.88 1.62 -3.47
C LYS A 235 -26.64 1.58 -1.97
N TYR A 236 -27.04 0.49 -1.31
CA TYR A 236 -26.83 0.29 0.11
C TYR A 236 -25.33 0.28 0.48
N ILE A 237 -24.52 -0.57 -0.16
CA ILE A 237 -23.08 -0.63 0.15
C ILE A 237 -22.36 0.68 -0.18
N ILE A 238 -22.74 1.39 -1.25
CA ILE A 238 -22.18 2.71 -1.59
C ILE A 238 -22.50 3.73 -0.49
N SER A 239 -23.72 3.70 0.05
CA SER A 239 -24.11 4.58 1.16
C SER A 239 -23.32 4.31 2.44
N GLU A 240 -23.01 3.04 2.75
CA GLU A 240 -22.17 2.68 3.88
C GLU A 240 -20.71 3.05 3.64
N TYR A 241 -20.19 2.88 2.41
CA TYR A 241 -18.83 3.28 2.07
C TYR A 241 -18.64 4.81 2.19
N LYS A 242 -19.64 5.61 1.78
CA LYS A 242 -19.61 7.07 1.97
C LYS A 242 -19.41 7.46 3.44
N LYS A 243 -20.01 6.73 4.39
CA LYS A 243 -19.83 6.96 5.85
C LYS A 243 -18.40 6.64 6.29
N ILE A 244 -17.84 5.53 5.82
CA ILE A 244 -16.46 5.13 6.14
C ILE A 244 -15.46 6.17 5.62
N LEU A 245 -15.61 6.63 4.37
CA LEU A 245 -14.75 7.65 3.78
C LEU A 245 -14.88 8.98 4.54
N ARG A 246 -16.10 9.40 4.86
CA ARG A 246 -16.32 10.61 5.69
C ARG A 246 -15.62 10.49 7.05
N ARG A 247 -15.72 9.33 7.70
CA ARG A 247 -15.04 9.09 8.99
C ARG A 247 -13.52 9.18 8.86
N LEU A 248 -12.92 8.65 7.79
CA LEU A 248 -11.48 8.82 7.54
C LEU A 248 -11.05 10.28 7.48
N TYR A 249 -11.83 11.12 6.78
CA TYR A 249 -11.57 12.56 6.72
C TYR A 249 -11.71 13.24 8.10
N GLU A 250 -12.76 12.90 8.86
CA GLU A 250 -13.00 13.42 10.20
C GLU A 250 -11.86 13.10 11.18
N ILE A 251 -11.21 11.94 11.03
CA ILE A 251 -10.06 11.54 11.87
C ILE A 251 -8.70 11.95 11.30
N GLY A 252 -8.67 12.83 10.30
CA GLY A 252 -7.46 13.55 9.89
C GLY A 252 -6.93 13.23 8.50
N ALA A 253 -7.48 12.27 7.77
CA ALA A 253 -6.96 11.93 6.44
C ALA A 253 -7.17 13.09 5.43
N ARG A 254 -6.13 13.41 4.64
CA ARG A 254 -6.16 14.48 3.61
C ARG A 254 -5.73 14.03 2.21
N ARG A 255 -5.16 12.83 2.08
CA ARG A 255 -4.77 12.19 0.81
C ARG A 255 -5.17 10.73 0.85
N VAL A 256 -6.28 10.37 0.23
CA VAL A 256 -6.85 9.02 0.33
C VAL A 256 -7.02 8.41 -1.06
N LEU A 257 -6.26 7.36 -1.35
CA LEU A 257 -6.47 6.50 -2.50
C LEU A 257 -7.58 5.50 -2.17
N VAL A 258 -8.68 5.55 -2.91
CA VAL A 258 -9.85 4.70 -2.72
C VAL A 258 -9.97 3.77 -3.92
N THR A 259 -9.72 2.48 -3.71
CA THR A 259 -9.82 1.52 -4.82
C THR A 259 -11.25 1.10 -5.08
N GLY A 260 -11.63 1.03 -6.36
CA GLY A 260 -12.79 0.26 -6.78
C GLY A 260 -12.55 -1.25 -6.65
N THR A 261 -13.56 -2.01 -7.08
CA THR A 261 -13.42 -3.46 -7.27
C THR A 261 -12.71 -3.77 -8.58
N GLY A 262 -11.93 -4.85 -8.61
CA GLY A 262 -11.46 -5.46 -9.85
C GLY A 262 -12.61 -6.12 -10.64
N PRO A 263 -12.32 -6.75 -11.79
CA PRO A 263 -13.28 -7.54 -12.55
C PRO A 263 -13.57 -8.85 -11.82
N LEU A 264 -14.48 -8.79 -10.84
CA LEU A 264 -14.80 -9.88 -9.91
C LEU A 264 -15.08 -11.21 -10.60
N GLY A 265 -15.81 -11.20 -11.71
CA GLY A 265 -16.19 -12.42 -12.43
C GLY A 265 -15.05 -13.09 -13.19
N CYS A 266 -13.87 -12.46 -13.26
CA CYS A 266 -12.73 -12.93 -14.03
C CYS A 266 -11.63 -13.59 -13.19
N VAL A 267 -11.72 -13.55 -11.85
CA VAL A 267 -10.72 -14.20 -11.01
C VAL A 267 -10.79 -15.73 -11.16
N PRO A 268 -9.68 -16.47 -11.01
CA PRO A 268 -9.65 -17.91 -11.25
C PRO A 268 -10.69 -18.71 -10.46
N ALA A 269 -11.02 -18.31 -9.22
CA ALA A 269 -12.07 -18.94 -8.42
C ALA A 269 -13.45 -18.87 -9.09
N GLU A 270 -13.81 -17.70 -9.60
CA GLU A 270 -15.12 -17.48 -10.26
C GLU A 270 -15.15 -18.15 -11.63
N LEU A 271 -14.02 -18.21 -12.32
CA LEU A 271 -13.91 -19.01 -13.54
C LEU A 271 -14.09 -20.50 -13.25
N ALA A 272 -13.51 -21.01 -12.17
CA ALA A 272 -13.64 -22.41 -11.77
C ALA A 272 -15.09 -22.79 -11.47
N GLN A 273 -15.80 -21.93 -10.73
CA GLN A 273 -17.16 -22.18 -10.24
C GLN A 273 -18.26 -21.87 -11.27
N ARG A 274 -18.11 -20.81 -12.07
CA ARG A 274 -19.21 -20.24 -12.86
C ARG A 274 -18.99 -20.28 -14.36
N SER A 275 -17.75 -20.39 -14.83
CA SER A 275 -17.48 -20.32 -16.26
C SER A 275 -17.75 -21.64 -16.96
N VAL A 276 -18.26 -21.64 -18.19
CA VAL A 276 -18.36 -22.86 -19.02
C VAL A 276 -17.18 -22.96 -19.98
N ASN A 277 -16.80 -21.85 -20.61
CA ASN A 277 -15.82 -21.76 -21.69
C ASN A 277 -14.59 -20.88 -21.34
N GLY A 278 -14.44 -20.47 -20.08
CA GLY A 278 -13.38 -19.57 -19.63
C GLY A 278 -13.70 -18.08 -19.80
N GLU A 279 -14.97 -17.73 -20.06
CA GLU A 279 -15.48 -16.36 -19.93
C GLU A 279 -15.74 -16.00 -18.47
N CYS A 280 -15.64 -14.71 -18.17
CA CYS A 280 -15.93 -14.16 -16.86
C CYS A 280 -17.42 -14.28 -16.52
N SER A 281 -17.75 -14.42 -15.23
CA SER A 281 -19.14 -14.44 -14.78
C SER A 281 -19.85 -13.11 -15.04
N ALA A 282 -20.87 -13.12 -15.90
CA ALA A 282 -21.64 -11.94 -16.27
C ALA A 282 -22.31 -11.26 -15.05
N GLU A 283 -22.78 -12.03 -14.06
CA GLU A 283 -23.42 -11.50 -12.86
C GLU A 283 -22.46 -10.69 -11.99
N LEU A 284 -21.26 -11.23 -11.74
CA LEU A 284 -20.22 -10.55 -10.96
C LEU A 284 -19.61 -9.36 -11.73
N GLN A 285 -19.50 -9.46 -13.06
CA GLN A 285 -19.12 -8.31 -13.88
C GLN A 285 -20.18 -7.21 -13.83
N ARG A 286 -21.47 -7.56 -13.81
CA ARG A 286 -22.56 -6.60 -13.63
C ARG A 286 -22.50 -5.91 -12.26
N ALA A 287 -22.14 -6.64 -11.20
CA ALA A 287 -21.96 -6.07 -9.87
C ALA A 287 -20.85 -5.01 -9.86
N ALA A 288 -19.67 -5.32 -10.39
CA ALA A 288 -18.56 -4.38 -10.52
C ALA A 288 -18.95 -3.16 -11.38
N ALA A 289 -19.64 -3.37 -12.51
CA ALA A 289 -20.10 -2.32 -13.41
C ALA A 289 -21.15 -1.37 -12.79
N LEU A 290 -21.93 -1.84 -11.80
CA LEU A 290 -22.83 -0.98 -11.03
C LEU A 290 -22.10 -0.25 -9.90
N PHE A 291 -21.17 -0.91 -9.22
CA PHE A 291 -20.49 -0.39 -8.03
C PHE A 291 -19.45 0.68 -8.36
N ASN A 292 -18.52 0.39 -9.28
CA ASN A 292 -17.35 1.25 -9.52
C ASN A 292 -17.74 2.69 -9.96
N PRO A 293 -18.70 2.90 -10.90
CA PRO A 293 -19.10 4.26 -11.26
C PRO A 293 -19.77 5.03 -10.10
N GLN A 294 -20.55 4.35 -9.27
CA GLN A 294 -21.18 4.96 -8.10
C GLN A 294 -20.15 5.31 -7.02
N LEU A 295 -19.09 4.51 -6.87
CA LEU A 295 -17.97 4.84 -5.99
C LEU A 295 -17.28 6.14 -6.43
N VAL A 296 -16.98 6.27 -7.74
CA VAL A 296 -16.40 7.51 -8.29
C VAL A 296 -17.34 8.70 -8.07
N GLN A 297 -18.66 8.49 -8.21
CA GLN A 297 -19.64 9.54 -7.94
C GLN A 297 -19.61 10.01 -6.49
N ILE A 298 -19.67 9.09 -5.50
CA ILE A 298 -19.64 9.52 -4.09
C ILE A 298 -18.30 10.16 -3.69
N ILE A 299 -17.19 9.78 -4.33
CA ILE A 299 -15.89 10.42 -4.14
C ILE A 299 -15.95 11.88 -4.63
N ARG A 300 -16.52 12.12 -5.82
CA ARG A 300 -16.72 13.47 -6.34
C ARG A 300 -17.62 14.31 -5.42
N GLU A 301 -18.71 13.73 -4.95
CA GLU A 301 -19.61 14.39 -3.98
C GLU A 301 -18.88 14.75 -2.70
N LEU A 302 -18.14 13.82 -2.09
CA LEU A 302 -17.38 14.07 -0.86
C LEU A 302 -16.32 15.17 -1.05
N ASN A 303 -15.55 15.12 -2.13
CA ASN A 303 -14.56 16.17 -2.42
C ASN A 303 -15.23 17.53 -2.63
N SER A 304 -16.40 17.57 -3.28
CA SER A 304 -17.18 18.81 -3.46
C SER A 304 -17.77 19.32 -2.14
N GLU A 305 -18.25 18.44 -1.27
CA GLU A 305 -18.74 18.77 0.08
C GLU A 305 -17.61 19.35 0.95
N ILE A 306 -16.39 18.81 0.81
CA ILE A 306 -15.19 19.23 1.55
C ILE A 306 -14.57 20.51 0.95
N GLY A 307 -14.69 20.73 -0.36
CA GLY A 307 -14.03 21.82 -1.08
C GLY A 307 -12.55 21.54 -1.42
N SER A 308 -12.14 20.27 -1.44
CA SER A 308 -10.76 19.85 -1.75
C SER A 308 -10.72 18.41 -2.28
N ASP A 309 -9.75 18.10 -3.14
CA ASP A 309 -9.50 16.75 -3.64
C ASP A 309 -8.78 15.88 -2.59
N VAL A 310 -9.53 15.47 -1.57
CA VAL A 310 -9.05 14.57 -0.51
C VAL A 310 -8.99 13.13 -1.00
N PHE A 311 -10.07 12.68 -1.64
CA PHE A 311 -10.25 11.31 -2.10
C PHE A 311 -9.90 11.20 -3.59
N VAL A 312 -9.12 10.19 -3.94
CA VAL A 312 -8.72 9.87 -5.31
C VAL A 312 -9.16 8.45 -5.62
N ALA A 313 -10.03 8.32 -6.62
CA ALA A 313 -10.53 7.04 -7.08
C ALA A 313 -9.43 6.30 -7.86
N VAL A 314 -9.19 5.05 -7.49
CA VAL A 314 -8.27 4.14 -8.19
C VAL A 314 -9.10 3.11 -8.94
N ASN A 315 -9.05 3.16 -10.27
CA ASN A 315 -9.80 2.27 -11.16
C ASN A 315 -9.07 0.93 -11.34
N THR A 316 -9.07 0.13 -10.28
CA THR A 316 -8.50 -1.22 -10.28
C THR A 316 -9.19 -2.14 -11.28
N GLN A 317 -10.46 -1.89 -11.63
CA GLN A 317 -11.14 -2.64 -12.69
C GLN A 317 -10.42 -2.52 -14.03
N GLN A 318 -10.17 -1.29 -14.49
CA GLN A 318 -9.49 -1.07 -15.77
C GLN A 318 -8.06 -1.63 -15.74
N MET A 319 -7.32 -1.41 -14.65
CA MET A 319 -5.95 -1.93 -14.49
C MET A 319 -5.89 -3.46 -14.62
N HIS A 320 -6.89 -4.18 -14.11
CA HIS A 320 -6.96 -5.64 -14.26
C HIS A 320 -7.46 -6.06 -15.64
N VAL A 321 -8.48 -5.38 -16.19
CA VAL A 321 -9.04 -5.69 -17.52
C VAL A 321 -7.96 -5.62 -18.60
N ASP A 322 -7.04 -4.67 -18.49
CA ASP A 322 -5.87 -4.53 -19.35
C ASP A 322 -5.08 -5.84 -19.53
N PHE A 323 -4.59 -6.41 -18.44
CA PHE A 323 -3.82 -7.66 -18.50
C PHE A 323 -4.69 -8.92 -18.55
N ILE A 324 -5.99 -8.83 -18.23
CA ILE A 324 -6.92 -9.95 -18.42
C ILE A 324 -7.26 -10.14 -19.90
N SER A 325 -7.54 -9.03 -20.60
CA SER A 325 -7.95 -9.03 -22.01
C SER A 325 -6.77 -9.26 -22.97
N ASN A 326 -5.55 -8.85 -22.59
CA ASN A 326 -4.37 -9.06 -23.40
C ASN A 326 -3.13 -9.45 -22.55
N PRO A 327 -3.12 -10.64 -21.92
CA PRO A 327 -2.07 -11.01 -20.96
C PRO A 327 -0.65 -10.92 -21.52
N GLN A 328 -0.48 -11.29 -22.79
CA GLN A 328 0.81 -11.39 -23.47
C GLN A 328 1.45 -10.03 -23.65
N ARG A 329 0.66 -8.97 -23.87
CA ARG A 329 1.15 -7.59 -23.89
C ARG A 329 1.80 -7.17 -22.57
N TYR A 330 1.36 -7.77 -21.46
CA TYR A 330 1.88 -7.48 -20.12
C TYR A 330 2.90 -8.52 -19.64
N GLY A 331 3.29 -9.46 -20.52
CA GLY A 331 4.27 -10.51 -20.23
C GLY A 331 3.69 -11.73 -19.50
N PHE A 332 2.35 -11.85 -19.43
CA PHE A 332 1.71 -13.02 -18.85
C PHE A 332 1.42 -14.09 -19.90
N VAL A 333 1.67 -15.35 -19.57
CA VAL A 333 1.22 -16.50 -20.38
C VAL A 333 -0.26 -16.76 -20.19
N THR A 334 -0.82 -16.37 -19.04
CA THR A 334 -2.25 -16.52 -18.74
C THR A 334 -2.72 -15.50 -17.70
N SER A 335 -3.97 -15.08 -17.86
CA SER A 335 -4.74 -14.30 -16.90
C SER A 335 -5.92 -15.09 -16.32
N LYS A 336 -6.08 -16.36 -16.69
CA LYS A 336 -7.24 -17.18 -16.31
C LYS A 336 -6.91 -18.25 -15.27
N VAL A 337 -5.66 -18.71 -15.24
CA VAL A 337 -5.20 -19.79 -14.36
C VAL A 337 -4.32 -19.17 -13.28
N ALA A 338 -4.58 -19.47 -12.01
CA ALA A 338 -3.72 -19.06 -10.90
C ALA A 338 -2.39 -19.82 -10.91
N CYS A 339 -1.32 -19.19 -10.45
CA CYS A 339 -0.04 -19.87 -10.32
C CYS A 339 -0.08 -20.96 -9.23
N CYS A 340 -0.67 -20.66 -8.08
CA CYS A 340 -0.83 -21.55 -6.95
C CYS A 340 -2.30 -21.90 -6.75
N GLY A 341 -2.64 -23.19 -6.77
CA GLY A 341 -3.98 -23.64 -6.43
C GLY A 341 -4.30 -25.03 -6.93
N GLN A 342 -5.59 -25.36 -6.98
CA GLN A 342 -6.05 -26.71 -7.31
C GLN A 342 -7.25 -26.69 -8.24
N GLY A 343 -7.50 -27.83 -8.89
CA GLY A 343 -8.64 -28.02 -9.76
C GLY A 343 -8.64 -27.09 -10.97
N ARG A 344 -9.85 -26.83 -11.49
CA ARG A 344 -10.03 -26.04 -12.70
C ARG A 344 -9.49 -24.62 -12.50
N TYR A 345 -8.70 -24.13 -13.45
CA TYR A 345 -8.01 -22.83 -13.40
C TYR A 345 -7.11 -22.61 -12.18
N ASN A 346 -6.73 -23.67 -11.44
CA ASN A 346 -6.15 -23.54 -10.09
C ASN A 346 -7.00 -22.66 -9.16
N GLY A 347 -8.32 -22.58 -9.40
CA GLY A 347 -9.24 -21.68 -8.71
C GLY A 347 -9.98 -22.31 -7.52
N ILE A 348 -9.64 -23.53 -7.12
CA ILE A 348 -10.35 -24.26 -6.06
C ILE A 348 -9.48 -24.37 -4.82
N GLY A 349 -10.07 -24.06 -3.65
CA GLY A 349 -9.44 -24.19 -2.34
C GLY A 349 -8.41 -23.11 -2.05
N LEU A 350 -7.68 -23.27 -0.95
CA LEU A 350 -6.59 -22.36 -0.57
C LEU A 350 -5.28 -22.79 -1.24
N CYS A 351 -4.44 -21.81 -1.56
CA CYS A 351 -3.05 -22.05 -1.91
C CYS A 351 -2.29 -22.58 -0.69
N THR A 352 -1.75 -23.80 -0.81
CA THR A 352 -1.01 -24.51 0.26
C THR A 352 0.14 -25.31 -0.35
N VAL A 353 1.00 -25.90 0.49
CA VAL A 353 2.09 -26.80 0.05
C VAL A 353 1.64 -28.01 -0.78
N ALA A 354 0.36 -28.40 -0.69
CA ALA A 354 -0.21 -29.49 -1.47
C ALA A 354 -0.80 -29.02 -2.81
N SER A 355 -0.77 -27.72 -3.10
CA SER A 355 -1.35 -27.14 -4.31
C SER A 355 -0.40 -27.27 -5.50
N ASN A 356 -0.95 -27.22 -6.71
CA ASN A 356 -0.13 -27.04 -7.91
C ASN A 356 0.53 -25.67 -7.81
N LEU A 357 1.82 -25.61 -8.16
CA LEU A 357 2.57 -24.36 -8.24
C LEU A 357 3.16 -24.22 -9.64
N CYS A 358 2.95 -23.07 -10.27
CA CYS A 358 3.50 -22.79 -11.59
C CYS A 358 5.04 -22.72 -11.55
N PRO A 359 5.73 -23.11 -12.64
CA PRO A 359 7.19 -23.15 -12.68
C PRO A 359 7.82 -21.76 -12.69
N ASP A 360 7.17 -20.79 -13.32
CA ASP A 360 7.60 -19.39 -13.37
C ASP A 360 6.44 -18.48 -12.95
N ARG A 361 6.60 -17.86 -11.78
CA ARG A 361 5.59 -16.99 -11.14
C ARG A 361 5.49 -15.63 -11.81
N SER A 362 6.53 -15.19 -12.51
CA SER A 362 6.60 -13.87 -13.14
C SER A 362 5.69 -13.75 -14.37
N VAL A 363 5.27 -14.87 -14.94
CA VAL A 363 4.42 -14.92 -16.15
C VAL A 363 2.95 -15.25 -15.86
N TYR A 364 2.51 -15.25 -14.60
CA TYR A 364 1.12 -15.45 -14.22
C TYR A 364 0.52 -14.17 -13.62
N ALA A 365 -0.67 -13.77 -14.10
CA ALA A 365 -1.33 -12.57 -13.58
C ALA A 365 -1.88 -12.78 -12.15
N PHE A 366 -2.38 -13.98 -11.86
CA PHE A 366 -2.93 -14.34 -10.56
C PHE A 366 -1.98 -15.27 -9.81
N TRP A 367 -1.72 -14.93 -8.54
CA TRP A 367 -0.97 -15.79 -7.64
C TRP A 367 -1.83 -16.97 -7.20
N ASP A 368 -3.01 -16.69 -6.67
CA ASP A 368 -3.93 -17.68 -6.11
C ASP A 368 -5.34 -17.50 -6.73
N PRO A 369 -6.40 -18.20 -6.26
CA PRO A 369 -7.73 -18.10 -6.85
C PRO A 369 -8.36 -16.71 -6.92
N PHE A 370 -7.86 -15.73 -6.14
CA PHE A 370 -8.42 -14.38 -6.05
C PHE A 370 -7.37 -13.28 -6.23
N HIS A 371 -6.15 -13.50 -5.77
CA HIS A 371 -5.18 -12.44 -5.58
C HIS A 371 -4.15 -12.34 -6.73
N PRO A 372 -3.77 -11.12 -7.12
CA PRO A 372 -2.75 -10.88 -8.13
C PRO A 372 -1.36 -11.36 -7.67
N SER A 373 -0.53 -11.75 -8.65
CA SER A 373 0.90 -11.98 -8.41
C SER A 373 1.62 -10.68 -8.09
N GLU A 374 2.82 -10.77 -7.50
CA GLU A 374 3.71 -9.64 -7.29
C GLU A 374 3.92 -8.85 -8.61
N ARG A 375 4.07 -9.56 -9.73
CA ARG A 375 4.22 -8.93 -11.05
C ARG A 375 2.97 -8.13 -11.45
N ALA A 376 1.78 -8.67 -11.23
CA ALA A 376 0.54 -7.95 -11.51
C ALA A 376 0.35 -6.76 -10.57
N ASN A 377 0.69 -6.91 -9.27
CA ASN A 377 0.70 -5.80 -8.31
C ASN A 377 1.62 -4.65 -8.74
N SER A 378 2.81 -4.96 -9.24
CA SER A 378 3.74 -3.96 -9.80
C SER A 378 3.13 -3.18 -10.97
N LEU A 379 2.44 -3.86 -11.90
CA LEU A 379 1.77 -3.21 -13.03
C LEU A 379 0.59 -2.32 -12.60
N ILE A 380 -0.17 -2.77 -11.59
CA ILE A 380 -1.25 -1.97 -10.99
C ILE A 380 -0.67 -0.68 -10.40
N VAL A 381 0.39 -0.78 -9.60
CA VAL A 381 1.01 0.39 -8.96
C VAL A 381 1.66 1.32 -9.98
N GLN A 382 2.20 0.81 -11.08
CA GLN A 382 2.67 1.66 -12.19
C GLN A 382 1.57 2.59 -12.71
N GLN A 383 0.33 2.08 -12.84
CA GLN A 383 -0.83 2.90 -13.24
C GLN A 383 -1.30 3.83 -12.12
N ILE A 384 -1.21 3.42 -10.84
CA ILE A 384 -1.48 4.33 -9.71
C ILE A 384 -0.53 5.54 -9.75
N LEU A 385 0.74 5.30 -10.07
CA LEU A 385 1.76 6.35 -10.11
C LEU A 385 1.60 7.28 -11.30
N SER A 386 1.38 6.75 -12.49
CA SER A 386 1.56 7.50 -13.75
C SER A 386 0.43 7.36 -14.75
N GLY A 387 -0.62 6.60 -14.42
CA GLY A 387 -1.77 6.38 -15.29
C GLY A 387 -2.53 7.67 -15.59
N THR A 388 -3.26 7.64 -16.70
CA THR A 388 -4.20 8.70 -17.11
C THR A 388 -5.40 8.78 -16.16
N SER A 389 -6.30 9.73 -16.44
CA SER A 389 -7.59 9.87 -15.74
C SER A 389 -8.50 8.64 -15.85
N ASP A 390 -8.23 7.73 -16.78
CA ASP A 390 -8.96 6.47 -16.93
C ASP A 390 -8.65 5.49 -15.79
N TYR A 391 -7.44 5.61 -15.22
CA TYR A 391 -6.95 4.76 -14.13
C TYR A 391 -7.05 5.43 -12.76
N MET A 392 -6.90 6.76 -12.71
CA MET A 392 -6.79 7.53 -11.49
C MET A 392 -7.60 8.83 -11.61
N TYR A 393 -8.56 9.07 -10.71
CA TYR A 393 -9.38 10.28 -10.76
C TYR A 393 -9.40 11.01 -9.41
N PRO A 394 -9.15 12.34 -9.35
CA PRO A 394 -8.94 13.24 -10.49
C PRO A 394 -7.49 13.27 -11.01
N MET A 395 -6.54 12.65 -10.30
CA MET A 395 -5.11 12.71 -10.61
C MET A 395 -4.37 11.46 -10.14
N ASN A 396 -3.22 11.17 -10.74
CA ASN A 396 -2.36 10.05 -10.33
C ASN A 396 -1.46 10.40 -9.14
N LEU A 397 -0.86 9.38 -8.53
CA LEU A 397 -0.05 9.55 -7.31
C LEU A 397 1.20 10.41 -7.55
N SER A 398 1.86 10.33 -8.72
CA SER A 398 2.99 11.22 -9.01
C SER A 398 2.59 12.69 -9.02
N THR A 399 1.38 13.00 -9.50
CA THR A 399 0.84 14.36 -9.47
C THR A 399 0.58 14.81 -8.03
N ILE A 400 0.01 13.95 -7.19
CA ILE A 400 -0.20 14.23 -5.76
C ILE A 400 1.12 14.57 -5.08
N LEU A 401 2.14 13.72 -5.25
CA LEU A 401 3.45 13.91 -4.63
C LEU A 401 4.10 15.23 -5.09
N ALA A 402 4.05 15.52 -6.40
CA ALA A 402 4.56 16.77 -6.94
C ALA A 402 3.81 18.02 -6.42
N MET A 403 2.49 17.95 -6.24
CA MET A 403 1.69 19.05 -5.70
C MET A 403 1.99 19.33 -4.23
N ASP A 404 2.22 18.29 -3.44
CA ASP A 404 2.51 18.42 -2.02
C ASP A 404 3.95 18.91 -1.78
N SER A 405 4.92 18.49 -2.61
CA SER A 405 6.31 18.98 -2.53
C SER A 405 6.46 20.49 -2.74
N LYS A 406 5.50 21.13 -3.43
CA LYS A 406 5.48 22.58 -3.68
C LYS A 406 4.90 23.40 -2.53
N LYS A 407 4.28 22.74 -1.55
CA LYS A 407 3.65 23.39 -0.38
C LYS A 407 4.58 23.45 0.83
N ASN A 408 5.62 22.62 0.83
CA ASN A 408 6.74 22.66 1.77
C ASN A 408 7.85 23.55 1.22
#